data_AF-A0A6G0A7H7-F1
#
_entry.id   AF-A0A6G0A7H7-F1
#
_cell.length_a   1.000
_cell.length_b   1.000
_cell.length_c   1.000
_cell.angle_alpha   90.00
_cell.angle_beta   90.00
_cell.angle_gamma   90.00
#
_symmetry.space_group_name_H-M   'P 1'
#
loop_
_entity.id
_entity.type
_entity.pdbx_description
1 polymer ?
#
loop_
_entity_poly.entity_id
_entity_poly.type
_entity_poly.pdbx_seq_one_letter_code
_entity_poly.pdbx_strand_id
1 'polypeptide(L)'
;MPPWELTAVPYRDRVGETVEIECPPDGEPTTIWGTGTYTDDSSICTAAVHAGLITLEDGGDVSIEVTEGEESYEGSEANGITSTDYGAWDGSFVFTDEP
;
A
#
# COMPACT_ATOMS: atom_id res chain seq x y z
N MET A 1 3.54 -12.60 -11.58
CA MET A 1 4.05 -11.36 -10.96
C MET A 1 4.21 -11.68 -9.49
N PRO A 2 5.35 -11.41 -8.87
CA PRO A 2 5.49 -11.63 -7.44
C PRO A 2 4.51 -10.68 -6.71
N PRO A 3 3.84 -11.16 -5.67
CA PRO A 3 2.82 -10.40 -4.93
C PRO A 3 3.37 -9.15 -4.23
N TRP A 4 4.68 -9.13 -3.97
CA TRP A 4 5.39 -7.96 -3.42
C TRP A 4 5.61 -6.83 -4.44
N GLU A 5 5.47 -7.10 -5.74
CA GLU A 5 5.43 -6.08 -6.80
C GLU A 5 3.98 -5.72 -7.17
N LEU A 6 2.99 -6.19 -6.43
CA LEU A 6 1.60 -5.86 -6.71
C LEU A 6 1.29 -4.43 -6.26
N THR A 7 0.87 -3.60 -7.20
CA THR A 7 0.53 -2.19 -7.01
C THR A 7 -0.94 -1.93 -7.32
N ALA A 8 -1.45 -0.77 -6.89
CA ALA A 8 -2.82 -0.34 -7.19
C ALA A 8 -2.95 0.36 -8.56
N VAL A 9 -1.85 0.53 -9.30
CA VAL A 9 -1.79 1.07 -10.68
C VAL A 9 -2.92 0.60 -11.59
N PRO A 10 -3.23 -0.71 -11.74
CA PRO A 10 -4.29 -1.17 -12.63
C PRO A 10 -5.71 -0.87 -12.12
N TYR A 11 -5.85 -0.49 -10.84
CA TYR A 11 -7.11 -0.17 -10.21
C TYR A 11 -7.33 1.33 -10.04
N ARG A 12 -6.38 2.20 -10.41
CA ARG A 12 -6.49 3.67 -10.30
C ARG A 12 -7.77 4.25 -10.91
N ASP A 13 -8.31 3.62 -11.96
CA ASP A 13 -9.55 4.02 -12.64
C ASP A 13 -10.83 3.55 -11.90
N ARG A 14 -10.68 2.82 -10.78
CA ARG A 14 -11.75 2.22 -9.98
C ARG A 14 -11.82 2.83 -8.58
N VAL A 15 -11.74 4.15 -8.51
CA VAL A 15 -11.91 4.90 -7.26
C VAL A 15 -13.21 4.48 -6.56
N GLY A 16 -13.11 4.14 -5.27
CA GLY A 16 -14.18 3.60 -4.43
C GLY A 16 -14.38 2.08 -4.54
N GLU A 17 -13.55 1.37 -5.30
CA GLU A 17 -13.54 -0.10 -5.33
C GLU A 17 -12.55 -0.65 -4.30
N THR A 18 -13.01 -1.62 -3.52
CA THR A 18 -12.18 -2.38 -2.59
C THR A 18 -11.62 -3.63 -3.28
N VAL A 19 -10.32 -3.85 -3.15
CA VAL A 19 -9.60 -4.98 -3.72
C VAL A 19 -8.88 -5.72 -2.60
N GLU A 20 -9.15 -7.02 -2.49
CA GLU A 20 -8.49 -7.91 -1.55
C GLU A 20 -7.23 -8.51 -2.18
N ILE A 21 -6.11 -8.38 -1.47
CA ILE A 21 -4.78 -8.78 -1.90
C ILE A 21 -4.22 -9.79 -0.90
N GLU A 22 -3.76 -10.93 -1.43
CA GLU A 22 -3.06 -11.94 -0.65
C GLU A 22 -1.55 -11.75 -0.77
N CYS A 23 -0.89 -11.49 0.37
CA CYS A 23 0.54 -11.32 0.49
C CYS A 23 1.17 -12.58 1.08
N PRO A 24 2.09 -13.26 0.39
CA PRO A 24 2.72 -14.46 0.90
C PRO A 24 3.76 -14.13 1.98
N PRO A 25 4.03 -15.10 2.86
CA PRO A 25 5.14 -15.03 3.81
C PRO A 25 6.51 -14.96 3.13
N ASP A 26 7.52 -14.59 3.90
CA ASP A 26 8.92 -14.41 3.47
C ASP A 26 9.08 -13.42 2.31
N GLY A 27 8.43 -12.27 2.46
CA GLY A 27 8.47 -11.16 1.51
C GLY A 27 9.68 -10.25 1.62
N GLU A 28 10.01 -9.59 0.51
CA GLU A 28 10.98 -8.50 0.51
C GLU A 28 10.26 -7.14 0.48
N PRO A 29 10.46 -6.29 1.49
CA PRO A 29 9.89 -4.96 1.49
C PRO A 29 10.54 -4.10 0.41
N THR A 30 9.72 -3.31 -0.28
CA THR A 30 10.14 -2.36 -1.31
C THR A 30 9.77 -0.93 -0.93
N THR A 31 10.28 0.04 -1.66
CA THR A 31 9.98 1.46 -1.42
C THR A 31 8.49 1.72 -1.63
N ILE A 32 7.90 2.43 -0.67
CA ILE A 32 6.52 2.92 -0.71
C ILE A 32 6.50 4.42 -0.45
N TRP A 33 5.42 5.07 -0.85
CA TRP A 33 5.23 6.50 -0.70
C TRP A 33 3.90 6.81 -0.04
N GLY A 34 3.94 7.66 1.00
CA GLY A 34 2.79 8.02 1.82
C GLY A 34 2.56 7.13 3.04
N THR A 35 1.68 7.59 3.92
CA THR A 35 1.35 6.97 5.21
C THR A 35 -0.16 7.11 5.42
N GLY A 36 -0.85 5.99 5.66
CA GLY A 36 -2.32 5.94 5.65
C GLY A 36 -2.86 5.94 4.22
N THR A 37 -2.63 7.03 3.48
CA THR A 37 -2.84 7.08 2.03
C THR A 37 -1.53 6.79 1.31
N TYR A 38 -1.52 5.80 0.43
CA TYR A 38 -0.35 5.43 -0.37
C TYR A 38 -0.59 5.73 -1.85
N THR A 39 0.47 6.08 -2.57
CA THR A 39 0.39 6.28 -4.03
C THR A 39 0.09 4.97 -4.74
N ASP A 40 -0.65 4.99 -5.85
CA ASP A 40 -1.03 3.76 -6.55
C ASP A 40 0.14 2.92 -7.08
N ASP A 41 1.32 3.52 -7.24
CA ASP A 41 2.58 2.87 -7.64
C ASP A 41 3.29 2.17 -6.45
N SER A 42 2.87 2.43 -5.22
CA SER A 42 3.39 1.76 -4.04
C SER A 42 2.98 0.30 -3.99
N SER A 43 3.87 -0.55 -3.48
CA SER A 43 3.58 -1.97 -3.32
C SER A 43 2.66 -2.23 -2.14
N ILE A 44 1.54 -2.90 -2.41
CA ILE A 44 0.44 -3.07 -1.46
C ILE A 44 0.87 -3.91 -0.26
N CYS A 45 1.58 -5.02 -0.47
CA CYS A 45 2.07 -5.86 0.63
C CYS A 45 3.03 -5.12 1.55
N THR A 46 3.92 -4.30 1.00
CA THR A 46 4.85 -3.50 1.82
C THR A 46 4.11 -2.40 2.59
N ALA A 47 3.15 -1.73 1.94
CA ALA A 47 2.30 -0.73 2.59
C ALA A 47 1.45 -1.34 3.70
N ALA A 48 1.03 -2.60 3.55
CA ALA A 48 0.27 -3.33 4.57
C ALA A 48 1.11 -3.67 5.80
N VAL A 49 2.37 -4.06 5.60
CA VAL A 49 3.33 -4.22 6.71
C VAL A 49 3.57 -2.88 7.38
N HIS A 50 3.77 -1.81 6.60
CA HIS A 50 3.93 -0.45 7.13
C HIS A 50 2.73 -0.02 7.99
N ALA A 51 1.51 -0.28 7.53
CA ALA A 51 0.27 -0.04 8.26
C ALA A 51 0.12 -0.94 9.52
N GLY A 52 0.92 -2.01 9.63
CA GLY A 52 0.87 -2.95 10.74
C GLY A 52 -0.27 -3.96 10.66
N LEU A 53 -0.84 -4.16 9.46
CA LEU A 53 -1.89 -5.15 9.19
C LEU A 53 -1.31 -6.57 9.11
N ILE A 54 -0.14 -6.70 8.47
CA ILE A 54 0.55 -7.98 8.26
C ILE A 54 2.05 -7.86 8.57
N THR A 55 2.78 -8.97 8.49
CA THR A 55 4.24 -9.00 8.66
C THR A 55 4.93 -9.60 7.43
N LEU A 56 6.20 -9.25 7.21
CA LEU A 56 7.01 -9.83 6.13
C LEU A 56 7.17 -11.35 6.28
N GLU A 57 7.28 -11.83 7.52
CA GLU A 57 7.54 -13.24 7.84
C GLU A 57 6.30 -14.11 7.66
N ASP A 58 5.12 -13.64 8.11
CA ASP A 58 3.88 -14.44 8.06
C ASP A 58 3.03 -14.16 6.81
N GLY A 59 3.19 -12.97 6.20
CA GLY A 59 2.30 -12.49 5.16
C GLY A 59 0.88 -12.24 5.69
N GLY A 60 -0.11 -12.31 4.81
CA GLY A 60 -1.53 -12.23 5.14
C GLY A 60 -2.38 -11.66 4.02
N ASP A 61 -3.69 -11.70 4.19
CA ASP A 61 -4.68 -11.04 3.36
C ASP A 61 -4.94 -9.61 3.83
N VAL A 62 -5.04 -8.67 2.88
CA VAL A 62 -5.34 -7.27 3.16
C VAL A 62 -6.28 -6.69 2.12
N SER A 63 -7.17 -5.80 2.57
CA SER A 63 -8.13 -5.13 1.69
C SER A 63 -7.78 -3.66 1.52
N ILE A 64 -7.51 -3.25 0.28
CA ILE A 64 -7.29 -1.85 -0.08
C ILE A 64 -8.52 -1.25 -0.75
N GLU A 65 -8.79 0.02 -0.52
CA GLU A 65 -9.74 0.80 -1.30
C GLU A 65 -8.97 1.80 -2.15
N VAL A 66 -9.27 1.83 -3.45
CA VAL A 66 -8.69 2.83 -4.35
C VAL A 66 -9.37 4.16 -4.13
N THR A 67 -8.60 5.22 -3.96
CA THR A 67 -9.07 6.59 -3.83
C THR A 67 -8.46 7.48 -4.91
N GLU A 68 -9.02 8.67 -5.08
CA GLU A 68 -8.42 9.75 -5.86
C GLU A 68 -7.04 10.09 -5.29
N GLY A 69 -6.10 10.51 -6.14
CA GLY A 69 -4.79 10.95 -5.70
C GLY A 69 -4.84 12.22 -4.86
N GLU A 70 -3.86 12.36 -3.96
CA GLU A 70 -3.70 13.52 -3.08
C GLU A 70 -2.63 14.48 -3.61
N GLU A 71 -2.70 15.73 -3.17
CA GLU A 71 -1.73 16.77 -3.53
C GLU A 71 -0.37 16.59 -2.82
N SER A 72 -0.34 15.81 -1.73
CA SER A 72 0.86 15.54 -0.94
C SER A 72 0.71 14.27 -0.11
N TYR A 73 1.78 13.50 0.00
CA TYR A 73 1.86 12.28 0.78
C TYR A 73 2.96 12.41 1.82
N GLU A 74 2.64 12.15 3.07
CA GLU A 74 3.61 12.18 4.16
C GLU A 74 4.27 10.81 4.32
N GLY A 75 5.59 10.75 4.12
CA GLY A 75 6.38 9.56 4.37
C GLY A 75 6.70 9.40 5.86
N SER A 76 6.66 8.17 6.37
CA SER A 76 7.05 7.85 7.74
C SER A 76 7.72 6.47 7.83
N GLU A 77 8.23 6.11 8.99
CA GLU A 77 8.77 4.78 9.23
C GLU A 77 7.91 4.06 10.27
N ALA A 78 7.32 2.93 9.87
CA ALA A 78 6.47 2.10 10.72
C ALA A 78 6.71 0.62 10.44
N ASN A 79 6.69 -0.20 11.51
CA ASN A 79 6.82 -1.67 11.42
C ASN A 79 8.06 -2.16 10.64
N GLY A 80 9.15 -1.40 10.65
CA GLY A 80 10.39 -1.73 9.93
C GLY A 80 10.37 -1.42 8.43
N ILE A 81 9.31 -0.77 7.94
CA ILE A 81 9.19 -0.24 6.59
C ILE A 81 9.37 1.26 6.63
N THR A 82 10.14 1.81 5.69
CA THR A 82 10.31 3.26 5.52
C THR A 82 9.56 3.72 4.28
N SER A 83 8.57 4.56 4.49
CA SER A 83 7.85 5.30 3.46
C SER A 83 8.53 6.65 3.17
N THR A 84 8.52 7.06 1.91
CA THR A 84 9.07 8.35 1.47
C THR A 84 7.95 9.34 1.20
N ASP A 85 8.19 10.63 1.50
CA ASP A 85 7.29 11.69 1.13
C ASP A 85 7.15 11.83 -0.40
N TYR A 86 5.96 12.19 -0.84
CA TYR A 86 5.67 12.40 -2.26
C TYR A 86 4.78 13.62 -2.48
N GLY A 87 4.90 14.22 -3.65
CA GLY A 87 4.07 15.36 -4.05
C GLY A 87 2.72 14.92 -4.62
N ALA A 88 2.10 15.79 -5.41
CA ALA A 88 0.82 15.49 -6.05
C ALA A 88 0.93 14.27 -6.98
N TRP A 89 0.01 13.33 -6.81
CA TRP A 89 -0.09 12.14 -7.65
C TRP A 89 -1.54 11.89 -8.07
N ASP A 90 -1.76 11.22 -9.20
CA ASP A 90 -3.09 11.07 -9.81
C ASP A 90 -3.95 9.95 -9.18
N GLY A 91 -3.34 9.00 -8.47
CA GLY A 91 -4.04 7.84 -7.92
C GLY A 91 -3.57 7.41 -6.54
N SER A 92 -4.45 6.87 -5.72
CA SER A 92 -4.10 6.46 -4.37
C SER A 92 -4.88 5.26 -3.90
N PHE A 93 -4.40 4.67 -2.83
CA PHE A 93 -5.14 3.66 -2.11
C PHE A 93 -4.96 3.81 -0.61
N VAL A 94 -5.96 3.36 0.13
CA VAL A 94 -5.99 3.31 1.58
C VAL A 94 -6.34 1.90 2.02
N PHE A 95 -5.95 1.50 3.23
CA PHE A 95 -6.36 0.22 3.76
C PHE A 95 -7.73 0.35 4.45
N THR A 96 -8.63 -0.59 4.14
CA THR A 96 -9.97 -0.64 4.76
C THR A 96 -10.02 -1.57 5.97
N ASP A 97 -8.95 -2.34 6.18
CA ASP A 97 -8.81 -3.28 7.29
C ASP A 97 -8.28 -2.61 8.57
N GLU A 98 -8.15 -1.27 8.57
CA GLU A 98 -7.81 -0.51 9.78
C GLU A 98 -8.98 -0.54 10.80
N PRO A 99 -8.75 -1.03 12.04
CA PRO A 99 -9.79 -1.18 13.07
C PRO A 99 -10.23 0.11 13.78
#